data_AF-B2GJX9-F1
#
_entry.id   AF-B2GJX9-F1
#
_cell.length_a   1.000
_cell.length_b   1.000
_cell.length_c   1.000
_cell.angle_alpha   90.00
_cell.angle_beta   90.00
_cell.angle_gamma   90.00
#
_symmetry.space_group_name_H-M   'P 1'
#
loop_
_entity.id
_entity.type
_entity.pdbx_description
1 polymer ?
#
loop_
_entity_poly.entity_id
_entity_poly.type
_entity_poly.pdbx_seq_one_letter_code
_entity_poly.pdbx_strand_id
1 'polypeptide(L)' 'MTGDCDPQGGDSVLPALDEQTGLLPLGRFAASMDEIKSHYVDDLRFAESTTRAEIWQHFESATEGILSVVPVVCV' A
#
# COMPACT_ATOMS: atom_id res chain seq x y z
N MET A 1 20.56 -17.16 22.87
CA MET A 1 19.84 -16.42 23.91
C MET A 1 18.78 -15.60 23.21
N THR A 2 17.56 -15.94 23.57
CA THR A 2 16.23 -15.56 23.11
C THR A 2 15.99 -14.05 22.93
N GLY A 3 15.34 -13.73 21.80
CA GLY A 3 14.34 -12.67 21.66
C GLY A 3 13.48 -13.12 20.48
N ASP A 4 12.46 -13.96 20.70
CA ASP A 4 11.10 -13.55 21.07
C ASP A 4 10.62 -12.38 20.19
N CYS A 5 10.27 -12.72 18.94
CA CYS A 5 9.40 -11.87 18.14
C CYS A 5 7.95 -12.24 18.49
N ASP A 6 7.36 -11.37 19.29
CA ASP A 6 5.96 -11.28 19.71
C ASP A 6 4.95 -11.77 18.65
N PRO A 7 3.92 -12.55 19.03
CA PRO A 7 2.80 -12.86 18.15
C PRO A 7 1.75 -11.76 18.26
N GLN A 8 1.91 -10.64 17.53
CA GLN A 8 0.93 -9.55 17.55
C GLN A 8 0.18 -9.39 16.23
N GLY A 9 -1.06 -9.90 16.24
CA GLY A 9 -2.24 -9.12 15.88
C GLY A 9 -2.43 -8.70 14.42
N GLY A 10 -3.15 -9.53 13.66
CA GLY A 10 -3.97 -9.12 12.51
C GLY A 10 -3.18 -8.72 11.25
N ASP A 11 -3.01 -9.69 10.35
CA ASP A 11 -2.26 -9.60 9.10
C ASP A 11 -2.57 -8.34 8.26
N SER A 12 -1.84 -7.25 8.49
CA SER A 12 -1.48 -6.32 7.43
C SER A 12 -0.13 -6.77 6.91
N VAL A 13 -0.08 -7.26 5.67
CA VAL A 13 1.16 -7.86 5.11
C VAL A 13 2.15 -6.77 4.67
N LEU A 14 1.70 -5.51 4.63
CA LEU A 14 2.51 -4.36 4.30
C LEU A 14 3.20 -3.80 5.56
N PRO A 15 4.54 -3.73 5.59
CA PRO A 15 5.27 -3.25 6.77
C PRO A 15 5.07 -1.75 6.97
N ALA A 16 5.26 -1.30 8.22
CA ALA A 16 5.31 0.12 8.54
C ALA A 16 6.47 0.81 7.79
N LEU A 17 6.28 2.12 7.52
CA LEU A 17 7.36 2.94 7.00
C LEU A 17 8.48 3.06 8.03
N ASP A 18 9.72 3.02 7.54
CA ASP A 18 10.89 3.30 8.36
C ASP A 18 10.83 4.74 8.88
N GLU A 19 10.95 4.93 10.19
CA GLU A 19 10.75 6.23 10.84
C GLU A 19 11.87 7.24 10.51
N GLN A 20 13.07 6.78 10.14
CA GLN A 20 14.20 7.65 9.79
C GLN A 20 14.12 8.15 8.35
N THR A 21 13.72 7.29 7.42
CA THR A 21 13.74 7.56 5.98
C THR A 21 12.37 7.85 5.40
N GLY A 22 11.29 7.45 6.08
CA GLY A 22 9.91 7.53 5.59
C GLY A 22 9.63 6.58 4.43
N LEU A 23 10.50 5.59 4.19
CA LEU A 23 10.39 4.65 3.07
C LEU A 23 9.93 3.26 3.54
N LEU A 24 9.38 2.49 2.62
CA LEU A 24 9.14 1.08 2.84
C LEU A 24 10.48 0.34 3.00
N PRO A 25 10.60 -0.60 3.95
CA PRO A 25 11.77 -1.46 4.03
C PRO A 25 11.93 -2.27 2.76
N LEU A 26 13.17 -2.60 2.42
CA LEU A 26 13.47 -3.36 1.21
C LEU A 26 12.95 -4.80 1.36
N GLY A 27 12.11 -5.23 0.40
CA GLY A 27 11.55 -6.57 0.40
C GLY A 27 10.40 -6.73 -0.59
N ARG A 28 9.81 -7.94 -0.60
CA ARG A 28 8.56 -8.22 -1.31
C ARG A 28 7.51 -8.54 -0.28
N PHE A 29 6.48 -7.71 -0.25
CA PHE A 29 5.38 -7.83 0.69
C PHE A 29 4.11 -7.98 -0.14
N ALA A 30 3.27 -8.95 0.21
CA ALA A 30 1.94 -8.96 -0.35
C ALA A 30 1.19 -7.72 0.17
N ALA A 31 0.36 -7.14 -0.68
CA ALA A 31 -0.50 -6.04 -0.28
C ALA A 31 -1.70 -6.04 -1.21
N SER A 32 -2.87 -5.87 -0.62
CA SER A 32 -4.09 -5.55 -1.34
C SER A 32 -4.11 -4.07 -1.70
N MET A 33 -4.93 -3.72 -2.70
CA MET A 33 -5.16 -2.33 -3.07
C MET A 33 -5.74 -1.51 -1.92
N ASP A 34 -6.61 -2.13 -1.10
CA ASP A 34 -7.24 -1.50 0.05
C ASP A 34 -6.21 -1.17 1.15
N GLU A 35 -5.27 -2.08 1.42
CA GLU A 35 -4.17 -1.82 2.37
C GLU A 35 -3.29 -0.66 1.89
N ILE A 36 -2.91 -0.64 0.60
CA ILE A 36 -2.09 0.45 0.04
C ILE A 36 -2.81 1.80 0.19
N LYS A 37 -4.10 1.83 -0.15
CA LYS A 37 -4.91 3.06 -0.04
C LYS A 37 -4.98 3.55 1.41
N SER A 38 -5.31 2.64 2.34
CA SER A 38 -5.45 2.96 3.76
C SER A 38 -4.16 3.52 4.36
N HIS A 39 -2.99 3.01 3.96
CA HIS A 39 -1.70 3.39 4.55
C HIS A 39 -1.04 4.62 3.90
N TYR A 40 -1.35 4.93 2.63
CA TYR A 40 -0.64 5.96 1.87
C TYR A 40 -1.50 7.08 1.30
N VAL A 41 -2.82 6.90 1.28
CA VAL A 41 -3.77 7.88 0.76
C VAL A 41 -4.66 8.37 1.90
N ASP A 42 -5.34 7.44 2.57
CA ASP A 42 -6.39 7.77 3.56
C ASP A 42 -5.85 7.91 4.99
N ASP A 43 -4.56 7.62 5.23
CA ASP A 43 -3.93 7.77 6.54
C ASP A 43 -4.05 9.22 7.05
N LEU A 44 -4.40 9.39 8.33
CA LEU A 44 -4.62 10.70 8.95
C LEU A 44 -3.42 11.64 8.83
N ARG A 45 -2.19 11.09 8.74
CA ARG A 45 -0.97 11.89 8.51
C ARG A 45 -0.97 12.62 7.17
N PHE A 46 -1.82 12.18 6.24
CA PHE A 46 -1.96 12.74 4.90
C PHE A 46 -3.32 13.42 4.68
N ALA A 47 -4.14 13.61 5.72
CA ALA A 47 -5.49 14.17 5.58
C ALA A 47 -5.54 15.55 4.91
N GLU A 48 -4.47 16.35 5.03
CA GLU A 48 -4.37 17.67 4.38
C GLU A 48 -3.77 17.61 2.96
N SER A 49 -3.34 16.44 2.50
CA SER A 49 -2.68 16.26 1.20
C SER A 49 -3.69 16.01 0.08
N THR A 50 -4.03 17.05 -0.67
CA THR A 50 -4.90 16.93 -1.86
C THR A 50 -4.24 16.12 -2.98
N THR A 51 -2.92 16.23 -3.13
CA THR A 51 -2.17 15.58 -4.21
C THR A 51 -2.18 14.05 -4.12
N ARG A 52 -2.23 13.48 -2.91
CA ARG A 52 -2.27 12.01 -2.74
C ARG A 52 -3.59 11.41 -3.23
N ALA A 53 -4.71 12.07 -2.92
CA ALA A 53 -6.02 11.67 -3.42
C ALA A 53 -6.07 11.78 -4.96
N GLU A 54 -5.54 12.85 -5.54
CA GLU A 54 -5.48 13.04 -7.00
C GLU A 54 -4.63 11.95 -7.69
N ILE A 55 -3.43 11.65 -7.15
CA ILE A 55 -2.58 10.58 -7.67
C ILE A 55 -3.30 9.23 -7.64
N TRP A 56 -3.99 8.93 -6.53
CA TRP A 56 -4.74 7.69 -6.40
C TRP A 56 -5.86 7.59 -7.44
N GLN A 57 -6.62 8.67 -7.64
CA GLN A 57 -7.67 8.73 -8.67
C GLN A 57 -7.09 8.52 -10.07
N HIS A 58 -5.96 9.13 -10.40
CA HIS A 58 -5.29 8.92 -11.68
C HIS A 58 -4.84 7.47 -11.87
N PHE A 59 -4.32 6.86 -10.81
CA PHE A 59 -3.96 5.45 -10.81
C PHE A 59 -5.18 4.55 -11.04
N GLU A 60 -6.30 4.76 -10.35
CA GLU A 60 -7.53 3.99 -10.51
C GLU A 60 -8.07 4.10 -11.95
N SER A 61 -8.15 5.32 -12.48
CA SER A 61 -8.62 5.57 -13.84
C SER A 61 -7.72 4.91 -14.91
N ALA A 62 -6.40 5.00 -14.74
CA ALA A 62 -5.45 4.33 -15.64
C ALA A 62 -5.58 2.81 -15.57
N THR A 63 -5.73 2.25 -14.37
CA THR A 63 -5.89 0.81 -14.16
C THR A 63 -7.17 0.29 -14.80
N GLU A 64 -8.29 0.97 -14.61
CA GLU A 64 -9.56 0.64 -15.25
C GLU A 64 -9.43 0.66 -16.79
N GLY A 65 -8.80 1.71 -17.34
CA GLY A 65 -8.53 1.82 -18.77
C GLY A 65 -7.68 0.67 -19.31
N ILE A 66 -6.62 0.28 -18.59
CA ILE A 66 -5.74 -0.82 -18.97
C ILE A 66 -6.49 -2.17 -18.92
N LEU A 67 -7.23 -2.45 -17.84
CA LEU A 67 -7.97 -3.70 -17.68
C LEU A 67 -9.10 -3.85 -18.72
N SER A 68 -9.64 -2.75 -19.22
CA SER A 68 -10.64 -2.74 -20.28
C SER A 68 -10.07 -3.21 -21.64
N VAL A 69 -8.79 -2.98 -21.90
CA VAL A 69 -8.15 -3.27 -23.20
C VAL A 69 -7.19 -4.47 -23.18
N VAL A 70 -6.62 -4.80 -22.02
CA VAL A 70 -5.69 -5.91 -21.85
C VAL A 70 -6.43 -7.09 -21.23
N PRO A 71 -6.63 -8.20 -21.96
CA PRO A 71 -7.12 -9.42 -21.34
C PRO A 71 -6.06 -9.93 -20.36
N VAL A 72 -6.33 -9.77 -19.07
CA VAL A 72 -5.53 -10.37 -18.00
C VAL A 72 -5.86 -11.87 -18.00
N VAL A 73 -5.04 -12.65 -18.69
CA VAL A 73 -5.12 -14.11 -18.62
C VAL A 73 -4.43 -14.51 -17.31
N CYS A 74 -5.22 -14.81 -16.29
CA CYS A 74 -4.71 -15.49 -15.11
C CYS A 74 -4.34 -16.92 -15.51
N VAL A 75 -3.04 -17.24 -15.50
CA VAL A 75 -2.49 -18.60 -15.64
C VAL A 75 -2.38 -19.29 -14.29
#